data_AF-A0A963UIZ3-F1
#
_entry.id   AF-A0A963UIZ3-F1
#
_cell.length_a   1.000
_cell.length_b   1.000
_cell.length_c   1.000
_cell.angle_alpha   90.00
_cell.angle_beta   90.00
_cell.angle_gamma   90.00
#
_symmetry.space_group_name_H-M   'P 1'
#
loop_
_entity.id
_entity.type
_entity.pdbx_description
1 polymer ?
#
loop_
_entity_poly.entity_id
_entity_poly.type
_entity_poly.pdbx_seq_one_letter_code
_entity_poly.pdbx_strand_id
1 'polypeptide(L)'
;MSLAEARRERDQVRRSWLLSLPALFLLAIGAIGPLFIMVVYSFLTPGKYGNVEWIFSTDAWRGIIFTKDIFDETLKLADAHLTIFWRSVKLSFLTTVFTFVVGFPTAWFIATQPPRWRPFWLFLITIPFWTNLLIRTFAINQIIRTEGLLNTILLKVGIISTPLNLLYTDTAVFIGMTYVYLPLMVLPLYAAIDRFDHRLLEAGYDLYASRMAVLRRIIFPIVKP
;
A
#
# COMPACT_ATOMS: atom_id res chain seq x y z
N MET A 1 1.21 -2.25 43.11
CA MET A 1 0.88 -0.90 42.62
C MET A 1 0.09 -0.19 43.70
N SER A 2 0.64 0.87 44.27
CA SER A 2 0.01 1.65 45.34
C SER A 2 -1.18 2.45 44.79
N LEU A 3 -2.23 2.66 45.59
CA LEU A 3 -3.36 3.53 45.21
C LEU A 3 -2.91 4.95 44.81
N ALA A 4 -1.78 5.41 45.34
CA ALA A 4 -1.17 6.69 44.96
C ALA A 4 -0.51 6.66 43.58
N GLU A 5 0.09 5.53 43.18
CA GLU A 5 0.67 5.34 41.84
C GLU A 5 -0.44 5.31 40.78
N ALA A 6 -1.54 4.59 41.04
CA ALA A 6 -2.69 4.52 40.14
C ALA A 6 -3.38 5.89 39.92
N ARG A 7 -3.40 6.75 40.95
CA ARG A 7 -3.91 8.14 40.82
C ARG A 7 -2.97 9.00 39.96
N ARG A 8 -1.66 8.93 40.20
CA ARG A 8 -0.66 9.66 39.40
C ARG A 8 -0.69 9.27 37.94
N GLU A 9 -0.82 7.98 37.63
CA GLU A 9 -0.94 7.50 36.26
C GLU A 9 -2.22 8.00 35.57
N ARG A 10 -3.37 7.98 36.28
CA ARG A 10 -4.63 8.54 35.77
C ARG A 10 -4.55 10.04 35.51
N ASP A 11 -3.92 10.80 36.40
CA ASP A 11 -3.74 12.24 36.24
C ASP A 11 -2.77 12.57 35.11
N GLN A 12 -1.71 11.77 34.95
CA GLN A 12 -0.77 11.88 33.82
C GLN A 12 -1.47 11.58 32.49
N VAL A 13 -2.27 10.51 32.41
CA VAL A 13 -3.06 10.18 31.22
C VAL A 13 -4.05 11.31 30.90
N ARG A 14 -4.81 11.79 31.89
CA ARG A 14 -5.74 12.93 31.71
C ARG A 14 -5.03 14.18 31.21
N ARG A 15 -3.89 14.52 31.80
CA ARG A 15 -3.10 15.69 31.38
C ARG A 15 -2.56 15.52 29.96
N SER A 16 -2.08 14.33 29.60
CA SER A 16 -1.63 14.02 28.23
C SER A 16 -2.75 14.14 27.21
N TRP A 17 -3.96 13.66 27.52
CA TRP A 17 -5.14 13.84 26.67
C TRP A 17 -5.56 15.30 26.56
N LEU A 18 -5.62 16.03 27.68
CA LEU A 18 -5.98 17.45 27.68
C LEU A 18 -4.98 18.31 26.87
N LEU A 19 -3.69 17.97 26.94
CA LEU A 19 -2.64 18.64 26.16
C LEU A 19 -2.71 18.30 24.67
N SER A 20 -3.18 17.11 24.30
CA SER A 20 -3.34 16.69 22.89
C SER A 20 -4.70 17.06 22.28
N LEU A 21 -5.70 17.45 23.10
CA LEU A 21 -7.05 17.81 22.63
C LEU A 21 -7.05 18.84 21.49
N PRO A 22 -6.31 19.96 21.54
CA PRO A 22 -6.34 20.94 20.45
C PRO A 22 -5.81 20.35 19.13
N ALA A 23 -4.74 19.55 19.20
CA ALA A 23 -4.19 18.88 18.03
C ALA A 23 -5.15 17.82 17.49
N LEU A 24 -5.74 16.99 18.35
CA LEU A 24 -6.72 15.99 17.97
C LEU A 24 -7.97 16.61 17.35
N PHE A 25 -8.44 17.75 17.88
CA PHE A 25 -9.58 18.47 17.36
C PHE A 25 -9.32 19.02 15.97
N LEU A 26 -8.16 19.67 15.76
CA LEU A 26 -7.76 20.17 14.44
C LEU A 26 -7.58 19.03 13.43
N LEU A 27 -6.94 17.93 13.83
CA LEU A 27 -6.78 16.74 12.98
C LEU A 27 -8.13 16.09 12.66
N ALA A 28 -9.02 15.99 13.64
CA ALA A 28 -10.36 15.44 13.45
C ALA A 28 -11.16 16.29 12.47
N ILE A 29 -11.22 17.62 12.64
CA ILE A 29 -11.95 18.49 11.72
C ILE A 29 -11.32 18.47 10.32
N GLY A 30 -9.99 18.57 10.23
CA GLY A 30 -9.30 18.60 8.95
C GLY A 30 -9.43 17.30 8.15
N ALA A 31 -9.38 16.15 8.82
CA ALA A 31 -9.47 14.83 8.17
C ALA A 31 -10.92 14.36 7.99
N ILE A 32 -11.75 14.47 9.04
CA ILE A 32 -13.12 13.95 9.05
C ILE A 32 -14.08 14.91 8.34
N GLY A 33 -13.86 16.22 8.42
CA GLY A 33 -14.76 17.22 7.84
C GLY A 33 -15.03 17.00 6.35
N PRO A 34 -14.01 16.95 5.48
CA PRO A 34 -14.22 16.70 4.05
C PRO A 34 -14.85 15.33 3.75
N LEU A 35 -14.47 14.29 4.50
CA LEU A 35 -15.05 12.95 4.35
C LEU A 35 -16.53 12.93 4.76
N PHE A 36 -16.88 13.65 5.83
CA PHE A 36 -18.26 13.79 6.27
C PHE A 36 -19.10 14.53 5.23
N ILE A 37 -18.57 15.62 4.65
CA ILE A 37 -19.23 16.34 3.55
C ILE A 37 -19.45 15.40 2.35
N MET A 38 -18.44 14.60 1.99
CA MET A 38 -18.56 13.61 0.92
C MET A 38 -19.66 12.57 1.21
N VAL A 39 -19.73 12.08 2.44
CA VAL A 39 -20.77 11.13 2.86
C VAL A 39 -22.15 11.77 2.77
N VAL A 40 -22.33 13.00 3.27
CA VAL A 40 -23.60 13.73 3.16
C VAL A 40 -24.00 13.88 1.69
N TYR A 41 -23.08 14.33 0.84
CA TYR A 41 -23.35 14.54 -0.59
C TYR A 41 -23.65 13.24 -1.35
N SER A 42 -23.13 12.10 -0.90
CA SER A 42 -23.46 10.79 -1.49
C SER A 42 -24.94 10.40 -1.36
N PHE A 43 -25.67 11.04 -0.43
CA PHE A 43 -27.11 10.86 -0.23
C PHE A 43 -27.95 11.99 -0.84
N LEU A 44 -27.35 12.90 -1.59
CA LEU A 44 -28.02 14.03 -2.21
C LEU A 44 -28.13 13.86 -3.73
N THR A 45 -29.15 14.46 -4.34
CA THR A 45 -29.35 14.38 -5.79
C THR A 45 -28.36 15.27 -6.56
N PRO A 46 -27.72 14.75 -7.62
CA PRO A 46 -26.89 15.57 -8.49
C PRO A 46 -27.79 16.53 -9.30
N GLY A 47 -27.50 17.82 -9.21
CA GLY A 47 -28.14 18.85 -10.01
C GLY A 47 -27.64 18.85 -11.46
N LYS A 48 -28.41 19.47 -12.36
CA LYS A 48 -28.19 19.42 -13.82
C LYS A 48 -26.89 20.09 -14.28
N TYR A 49 -26.32 21.00 -13.48
CA TYR A 49 -25.11 21.77 -13.82
C TYR A 49 -23.93 21.47 -12.89
N GLY A 50 -23.92 20.29 -12.26
CA GLY A 50 -22.85 19.90 -11.33
C GLY A 50 -22.98 20.51 -9.93
N ASN A 51 -24.09 21.18 -9.63
CA ASN A 51 -24.49 21.55 -8.28
C ASN A 51 -25.08 20.34 -7.55
N VAL A 52 -25.19 20.42 -6.22
CA VAL A 52 -25.87 19.41 -5.40
C VAL A 52 -27.21 19.98 -4.96
N GLU A 53 -28.28 19.24 -5.22
CA GLU A 53 -29.62 19.58 -4.71
C GLU A 53 -29.82 18.90 -3.36
N TRP A 54 -30.34 19.63 -2.37
CA TRP A 54 -30.55 19.14 -0.99
C TRP A 54 -31.79 18.24 -0.89
N ILE A 55 -31.90 17.27 -1.79
CA ILE A 55 -32.96 16.28 -1.85
C ILE A 55 -32.32 14.92 -1.58
N PHE A 56 -32.85 14.21 -0.59
CA PHE A 56 -32.36 12.89 -0.24
C PHE A 56 -32.61 11.89 -1.38
N SER A 57 -31.55 11.24 -1.87
CA SER A 57 -31.63 10.17 -2.86
C SER A 57 -30.60 9.08 -2.59
N THR A 58 -31.02 7.84 -2.82
CA THR A 58 -30.16 6.64 -2.76
C THR A 58 -29.67 6.21 -4.15
N ASP A 59 -29.95 7.00 -5.19
CA ASP A 59 -29.68 6.59 -6.57
C ASP A 59 -28.18 6.54 -6.88
N ALA A 60 -27.37 7.39 -6.24
CA ALA A 60 -25.91 7.33 -6.33
C ALA A 60 -25.36 5.97 -5.89
N TRP A 61 -25.88 5.44 -4.77
CA TRP A 61 -25.50 4.12 -4.25
C TRP A 61 -25.98 2.97 -5.14
N ARG A 62 -27.20 3.08 -5.70
CA ARG A 62 -27.70 2.11 -6.69
C ARG A 62 -26.84 2.12 -7.96
N GLY A 63 -26.43 3.31 -8.42
CA GLY A 63 -25.59 3.56 -9.60
C GLY A 63 -24.25 2.84 -9.59
N ILE A 64 -23.73 2.47 -8.41
CA ILE A 64 -22.48 1.71 -8.28
C ILE A 64 -22.63 0.29 -8.87
N ILE A 65 -23.81 -0.33 -8.68
CA ILE A 65 -24.05 -1.74 -9.05
C ILE A 65 -24.98 -1.83 -10.26
N PHE A 66 -25.95 -0.92 -10.37
CA PHE A 66 -26.96 -0.91 -11.42
C PHE A 66 -26.99 0.45 -12.10
N THR A 67 -26.73 0.47 -13.40
CA THR A 67 -26.86 1.66 -14.23
C THR A 67 -28.14 1.55 -15.04
N LYS A 68 -28.86 2.66 -15.18
CA LYS A 68 -29.99 2.74 -16.10
C LYS A 68 -29.47 2.96 -17.51
N ASP A 69 -29.91 2.15 -18.46
CA ASP A 69 -29.63 2.37 -19.86
C ASP A 69 -30.24 3.72 -20.31
N ILE A 70 -29.48 4.51 -21.06
CA ILE A 70 -29.87 5.85 -21.51
C ILE A 70 -30.99 5.78 -22.58
N PHE A 71 -31.11 4.65 -23.28
CA PHE A 71 -32.06 4.47 -24.38
C PHE A 71 -33.31 3.68 -23.97
N ASP A 72 -33.14 2.65 -23.14
CA ASP A 72 -34.23 1.72 -22.81
C ASP A 72 -34.75 1.84 -21.36
N GLU A 73 -34.15 2.73 -20.54
CA GLU A 73 -34.43 2.89 -19.09
C GLU A 73 -34.35 1.59 -18.26
N THR A 74 -33.85 0.50 -18.85
CA THR A 74 -33.71 -0.79 -18.18
C THR A 74 -32.56 -0.77 -17.18
N LEU A 75 -32.75 -1.42 -16.04
CA LEU A 75 -31.71 -1.63 -15.03
C LEU A 75 -30.74 -2.69 -15.54
N LYS A 76 -29.54 -2.25 -15.94
CA LYS A 76 -28.43 -3.14 -16.30
C LYS A 76 -27.36 -3.08 -15.21
N LEU A 77 -26.59 -4.15 -15.08
CA LEU A 77 -25.42 -4.12 -14.19
C LEU A 77 -24.43 -3.06 -14.70
N ALA A 78 -23.86 -2.29 -13.77
CA ALA A 78 -22.86 -1.28 -14.07
C ALA A 78 -21.50 -1.94 -14.37
N ASP A 79 -21.42 -2.65 -15.50
CA ASP A 79 -20.28 -3.47 -15.89
C ASP A 79 -18.97 -2.67 -15.92
N ALA A 80 -19.01 -1.41 -16.37
CA ALA A 80 -17.84 -0.54 -16.37
C ALA A 80 -17.30 -0.26 -14.95
N HIS A 81 -18.17 0.04 -13.98
CA HIS A 81 -17.75 0.30 -12.59
C HIS A 81 -17.20 -0.97 -11.95
N LEU A 82 -17.87 -2.10 -12.15
CA LEU A 82 -17.46 -3.37 -11.59
C LEU A 82 -16.14 -3.88 -12.21
N THR A 83 -15.97 -3.69 -13.51
CA THR A 83 -14.73 -4.04 -14.24
C THR A 83 -13.55 -3.22 -13.74
N ILE A 84 -13.70 -1.89 -13.59
CA ILE A 84 -12.63 -1.04 -13.06
C ILE A 84 -12.31 -1.42 -11.60
N PHE A 85 -13.33 -1.65 -10.78
CA PHE A 85 -13.16 -2.07 -9.40
C PHE A 85 -12.37 -3.38 -9.31
N TRP A 86 -12.77 -4.41 -10.07
CA TRP A 86 -12.10 -5.69 -10.08
C TRP A 86 -10.67 -5.59 -10.62
N ARG A 87 -10.44 -4.79 -11.66
CA ARG A 87 -9.11 -4.49 -12.18
C ARG A 87 -8.21 -3.88 -11.11
N SER A 88 -8.71 -2.91 -10.33
CA SER A 88 -7.97 -2.30 -9.21
C SER A 88 -7.66 -3.29 -8.10
N VAL A 89 -8.62 -4.14 -7.71
CA VAL A 89 -8.42 -5.19 -6.71
C VAL A 89 -7.38 -6.20 -7.19
N LYS A 90 -7.49 -6.70 -8.41
CA LYS A 90 -6.54 -7.63 -9.02
C LYS A 90 -5.14 -7.05 -9.07
N LEU A 91 -5.00 -5.81 -9.55
CA LEU A 91 -3.71 -5.14 -9.67
C LEU A 91 -3.07 -4.89 -8.30
N SER A 92 -3.81 -4.37 -7.33
CA SER A 92 -3.29 -4.12 -5.97
C SER A 92 -2.87 -5.41 -5.26
N PHE A 93 -3.65 -6.49 -5.41
CA PHE A 93 -3.30 -7.81 -4.87
C PHE A 93 -2.02 -8.35 -5.52
N LEU A 94 -1.96 -8.36 -6.86
CA LEU A 94 -0.77 -8.83 -7.59
C LEU A 94 0.46 -8.02 -7.21
N THR A 95 0.36 -6.69 -7.14
CA THR A 95 1.47 -5.82 -6.74
C THR A 95 1.91 -6.12 -5.31
N THR A 96 0.98 -6.34 -4.38
CA THR A 96 1.32 -6.69 -2.99
C THR A 96 2.07 -8.02 -2.92
N VAL A 97 1.56 -9.06 -3.59
CA VAL A 97 2.22 -10.38 -3.63
C VAL A 97 3.60 -10.27 -4.26
N PHE A 98 3.73 -9.59 -5.40
CA PHE A 98 5.00 -9.48 -6.10
C PHE A 98 6.03 -8.65 -5.34
N THR A 99 5.62 -7.51 -4.76
CA THR A 99 6.50 -6.70 -3.91
C THR A 99 6.90 -7.46 -2.64
N PHE A 100 6.06 -8.33 -2.09
CA PHE A 100 6.45 -9.21 -0.99
C PHE A 100 7.47 -10.26 -1.45
N VAL A 101 7.21 -10.95 -2.57
CA VAL A 101 8.10 -11.99 -3.13
C VAL A 101 9.49 -11.44 -3.44
N VAL A 102 9.60 -10.21 -3.93
CA VAL A 102 10.88 -9.55 -4.21
C VAL A 102 11.45 -8.85 -2.96
N GLY A 103 10.59 -8.19 -2.20
CA GLY A 103 10.95 -7.38 -1.05
C GLY A 103 11.43 -8.19 0.15
N PHE A 104 10.87 -9.39 0.38
CA PHE A 104 11.30 -10.26 1.47
C PHE A 104 12.73 -10.77 1.31
N PRO A 105 13.13 -11.36 0.16
CA PRO A 105 14.54 -11.72 -0.07
C PRO A 105 15.47 -10.52 -0.01
N THR A 106 15.03 -9.37 -0.51
CA THR A 106 15.81 -8.13 -0.47
C THR A 106 16.04 -7.66 0.97
N ALA A 107 15.00 -7.62 1.80
CA ALA A 107 15.10 -7.26 3.22
C ALA A 107 15.97 -8.26 3.99
N TRP A 108 15.81 -9.55 3.73
CA TRP A 108 16.62 -10.61 4.33
C TRP A 108 18.10 -10.46 3.97
N PHE A 109 18.40 -10.22 2.69
CA PHE A 109 19.76 -9.96 2.23
C PHE A 109 20.39 -8.80 3.01
N ILE A 110 19.66 -7.68 3.15
CA ILE A 110 20.17 -6.50 3.87
C ILE A 110 20.40 -6.79 5.35
N ALA A 111 19.46 -7.47 6.02
CA ALA A 111 19.58 -7.80 7.44
C ALA A 111 20.77 -8.72 7.73
N THR A 112 21.10 -9.63 6.79
CA THR A 112 22.25 -10.53 6.92
C THR A 112 23.61 -9.90 6.56
N GLN A 113 23.63 -8.68 6.00
CA GLN A 113 24.89 -7.97 5.71
C GLN A 113 25.59 -7.50 7.00
N PRO A 114 26.93 -7.28 6.95
CA PRO A 114 27.65 -6.70 8.08
C PRO A 114 27.04 -5.35 8.49
N PRO A 115 26.96 -5.03 9.80
CA PRO A 115 26.29 -3.82 10.30
C PRO A 115 26.72 -2.51 9.62
N ARG A 116 27.98 -2.43 9.17
CA ARG A 116 28.53 -1.26 8.45
C ARG A 116 27.90 -1.04 7.06
N TRP A 117 27.43 -2.09 6.40
CA TRP A 117 26.89 -2.02 5.03
C TRP A 117 25.37 -1.92 4.98
N ARG A 118 24.64 -2.26 6.06
CA ARG A 118 23.17 -2.18 6.09
C ARG A 118 22.64 -0.79 5.72
N PRO A 119 23.19 0.33 6.27
CA PRO A 119 22.73 1.66 5.90
C PRO A 119 22.92 1.99 4.42
N PHE A 120 23.98 1.48 3.79
CA PHE A 120 24.24 1.69 2.36
C PHE A 120 23.19 1.02 1.48
N TRP A 121 22.84 -0.23 1.77
CA TRP A 121 21.80 -0.94 1.02
C TRP A 121 20.40 -0.35 1.24
N LEU A 122 20.08 0.03 2.48
CA LEU A 122 18.84 0.73 2.79
C LEU A 122 18.77 2.08 2.06
N PHE A 123 19.88 2.83 2.02
CA PHE A 123 19.98 4.06 1.27
C PHE A 123 19.63 3.83 -0.21
N LEU A 124 20.27 2.85 -0.87
CA LEU A 124 20.03 2.52 -2.28
C LEU A 124 18.54 2.24 -2.59
N ILE A 125 17.85 1.53 -1.70
CA ILE A 125 16.42 1.21 -1.84
C ILE A 125 15.54 2.43 -1.59
N THR A 126 15.97 3.35 -0.75
CA THR A 126 15.22 4.59 -0.46
C THR A 126 15.46 5.69 -1.49
N ILE A 127 16.51 5.66 -2.31
CA ILE A 127 16.77 6.69 -3.34
C ILE A 127 15.51 7.04 -4.17
N PRO A 128 14.73 6.07 -4.69
CA PRO A 128 13.51 6.36 -5.45
C PRO A 128 12.48 7.17 -4.65
N PHE A 129 12.41 6.97 -3.32
CA PHE A 129 11.46 7.66 -2.46
C PHE A 129 11.75 9.17 -2.35
N TRP A 130 13.02 9.57 -2.47
CA TRP A 130 13.44 10.97 -2.37
C TRP A 130 13.19 11.77 -3.64
N THR A 131 12.79 11.09 -4.72
CA THR A 131 12.48 11.72 -6.02
C THR A 131 10.98 11.91 -6.21
N ASN A 132 10.61 12.94 -6.96
CA ASN A 132 9.21 13.26 -7.22
C ASN A 132 8.50 12.14 -8.02
N LEU A 133 7.29 11.77 -7.61
CA LEU A 133 6.50 10.70 -8.24
C LEU A 133 6.23 10.94 -9.73
N LEU A 134 6.00 12.19 -10.15
CA LEU A 134 5.78 12.53 -11.56
C LEU A 134 7.04 12.29 -12.39
N ILE A 135 8.20 12.74 -11.91
CA ILE A 135 9.49 12.53 -12.58
C ILE A 135 9.75 11.03 -12.76
N ARG A 136 9.54 10.24 -11.69
CA ARG A 136 9.67 8.78 -11.73
C ARG A 136 8.73 8.14 -12.74
N THR A 137 7.48 8.61 -12.81
CA THR A 137 6.47 8.09 -13.74
C THR A 137 6.87 8.38 -15.19
N PHE A 138 7.36 9.59 -15.49
CA PHE A 138 7.88 9.92 -16.81
C PHE A 138 9.12 9.11 -17.18
N ALA A 139 10.04 8.89 -16.23
CA ALA A 139 11.22 8.05 -16.45
C ALA A 139 10.84 6.60 -16.81
N ILE A 140 9.90 5.99 -16.08
CA ILE A 140 9.40 4.65 -16.40
C ILE A 140 8.67 4.63 -17.74
N ASN A 141 7.84 5.64 -18.04
CA ASN A 141 7.18 5.76 -19.34
C ASN A 141 8.21 5.77 -20.48
N GLN A 142 9.32 6.51 -20.34
CA GLN A 142 10.37 6.54 -21.36
C GLN A 142 11.09 5.20 -21.54
N ILE A 143 11.20 4.40 -20.47
CA ILE A 143 11.81 3.07 -20.52
C ILE A 143 10.89 2.05 -21.21
N ILE A 144 9.59 2.05 -20.87
CA ILE A 144 8.61 1.01 -21.25
C ILE A 144 7.92 1.31 -22.60
N ARG A 145 7.97 2.55 -23.08
CA ARG A 145 7.41 2.94 -24.38
C ARG A 145 7.89 2.04 -25.54
N THR A 146 7.12 2.01 -26.62
CA THR A 146 7.40 1.18 -27.80
C THR A 146 8.81 1.45 -28.36
N GLU A 147 9.24 2.71 -28.40
CA GLU A 147 10.59 3.14 -28.81
C GLU A 147 11.55 3.32 -27.61
N GLY A 148 11.20 2.78 -26.45
CA GLY A 148 11.95 2.94 -25.22
C GLY A 148 13.20 2.05 -25.15
N LEU A 149 13.96 2.25 -24.08
CA LEU A 149 15.18 1.47 -23.79
C LEU A 149 14.90 -0.03 -23.68
N LEU A 150 13.78 -0.43 -23.05
CA LEU A 150 13.44 -1.83 -22.85
C LEU A 150 13.30 -2.56 -24.19
N ASN A 151 12.48 -2.04 -25.10
CA ASN A 151 12.26 -2.63 -26.41
C ASN A 151 13.54 -2.63 -27.25
N THR A 152 14.33 -1.56 -27.19
CA THR A 152 15.59 -1.45 -27.93
C THR A 152 16.59 -2.53 -27.49
N ILE A 153 16.71 -2.78 -26.18
CA ILE A 153 17.60 -3.82 -25.63
C ILE A 153 17.07 -5.21 -26.00
N LEU A 154 15.77 -5.47 -25.83
CA LEU A 154 15.17 -6.78 -26.12
C LEU A 154 15.29 -7.17 -27.61
N LEU A 155 15.11 -6.21 -28.52
CA LEU A 155 15.33 -6.41 -29.96
C LEU A 155 16.80 -6.67 -30.28
N LYS A 156 17.73 -5.92 -29.68
CA LYS A 156 19.18 -6.09 -29.89
C LYS A 156 19.68 -7.46 -29.43
N VAL A 157 19.16 -7.98 -28.31
CA VAL A 157 19.52 -9.30 -27.78
C VAL A 157 18.81 -10.43 -28.57
N GLY A 158 17.82 -10.11 -29.41
CA GLY A 158 17.08 -11.09 -30.21
C GLY A 158 16.02 -11.86 -29.41
N ILE A 159 15.60 -11.37 -28.25
CA ILE A 159 14.56 -12.00 -27.41
C ILE A 159 13.18 -11.81 -28.02
N ILE A 160 12.95 -10.67 -28.69
CA ILE A 160 11.69 -10.33 -29.35
C ILE A 160 11.95 -9.95 -30.81
N SER A 161 10.99 -10.24 -31.70
CA SER A 161 11.04 -9.86 -33.11
C SER A 161 10.33 -8.54 -33.41
N THR A 162 9.37 -8.16 -32.57
CA THR A 162 8.58 -6.92 -32.68
C THR A 162 8.53 -6.18 -31.34
N PRO A 163 8.46 -4.83 -31.34
CA PRO A 163 8.35 -4.06 -30.10
C PRO A 163 7.09 -4.41 -29.31
N LEU A 164 7.23 -4.52 -27.99
CA LEU A 164 6.12 -4.71 -27.07
C LEU A 164 5.40 -3.38 -26.81
N ASN A 165 4.09 -3.34 -27.07
CA ASN A 165 3.23 -2.21 -26.73
C ASN A 165 2.75 -2.31 -25.28
N LEU A 166 3.66 -2.04 -24.34
CA LEU A 166 3.38 -2.11 -22.91
C LEU A 166 2.72 -0.84 -22.36
N LEU A 167 2.95 0.32 -22.99
CA LEU A 167 2.37 1.58 -22.52
C LEU A 167 0.83 1.51 -22.57
N TYR A 168 0.17 2.08 -21.55
CA TYR A 168 -1.29 2.06 -21.38
C TYR A 168 -1.91 0.68 -21.12
N THR A 169 -1.10 -0.33 -20.77
CA THR A 169 -1.58 -1.65 -20.36
C THR A 169 -1.52 -1.85 -18.85
N ASP A 170 -2.24 -2.87 -18.35
CA ASP A 170 -2.16 -3.33 -16.95
C ASP A 170 -0.74 -3.66 -16.52
N THR A 171 0.07 -4.19 -17.45
CA THR A 171 1.47 -4.54 -17.19
C THR A 171 2.31 -3.30 -16.87
N ALA A 172 2.12 -2.19 -17.58
CA ALA A 172 2.82 -0.94 -17.27
C ALA A 172 2.41 -0.38 -15.89
N VAL A 173 1.11 -0.43 -15.57
CA VAL A 173 0.62 0.00 -14.26
C VAL A 173 1.19 -0.90 -13.15
N PHE A 174 1.20 -2.21 -13.35
CA PHE A 174 1.77 -3.18 -12.42
C PHE A 174 3.27 -2.96 -12.17
N ILE A 175 4.06 -2.72 -13.22
CA ILE A 175 5.50 -2.40 -13.09
C ILE A 175 5.69 -1.09 -12.32
N GLY A 176 4.93 -0.05 -12.67
CA GLY A 176 4.99 1.25 -12.01
C GLY A 176 4.65 1.16 -10.52
N MET A 177 3.54 0.50 -10.18
CA MET A 177 3.14 0.29 -8.78
C MET A 177 4.18 -0.53 -8.02
N THR A 178 4.70 -1.61 -8.62
CA THR A 178 5.75 -2.42 -7.99
C THR A 178 6.97 -1.59 -7.64
N TYR A 179 7.47 -0.78 -8.58
CA TYR A 179 8.60 0.12 -8.35
C TYR A 179 8.32 1.18 -7.27
N VAL A 180 7.09 1.69 -7.20
CA VAL A 180 6.70 2.68 -6.19
C VAL A 180 6.62 2.07 -4.80
N TYR A 181 6.03 0.89 -4.66
CA TYR A 181 5.73 0.28 -3.37
C TYR A 181 6.84 -0.65 -2.84
N LEU A 182 7.79 -1.07 -3.67
CA LEU A 182 8.87 -1.97 -3.23
C LEU A 182 9.68 -1.43 -2.04
N PRO A 183 10.09 -0.13 -1.98
CA PRO A 183 10.77 0.40 -0.79
C PRO A 183 9.90 0.33 0.47
N LEU A 184 8.59 0.62 0.33
CA LEU A 184 7.64 0.57 1.44
C LEU A 184 7.37 -0.86 1.94
N MET A 185 7.59 -1.88 1.11
CA MET A 185 7.56 -3.29 1.52
C MET A 185 8.87 -3.70 2.22
N VAL A 186 10.02 -3.28 1.68
CA VAL A 186 11.34 -3.70 2.20
C VAL A 186 11.63 -3.14 3.60
N LEU A 187 11.35 -1.85 3.84
CA LEU A 187 11.69 -1.19 5.10
C LEU A 187 11.07 -1.85 6.36
N PRO A 188 9.75 -2.11 6.43
CA PRO A 188 9.15 -2.77 7.60
C PRO A 188 9.62 -4.22 7.73
N LEU A 189 9.82 -4.95 6.63
CA LEU A 189 10.37 -6.31 6.66
C LEU A 189 11.78 -6.32 7.22
N TYR A 190 12.65 -5.41 6.77
CA TYR A 190 14.00 -5.26 7.32
C TYR A 190 13.95 -4.98 8.82
N ALA A 191 13.13 -4.02 9.26
CA ALA A 191 13.03 -3.66 10.67
C ALA A 191 12.56 -4.84 11.54
N ALA A 192 11.67 -5.70 11.03
CA ALA A 192 11.24 -6.91 11.71
C ALA A 192 12.34 -7.98 11.77
N ILE A 193 13.08 -8.20 10.68
CA ILE A 193 14.15 -9.21 10.60
C ILE A 193 15.38 -8.78 11.41
N ASP A 194 15.77 -7.51 11.34
CA ASP A 194 16.94 -6.96 12.03
C ASP A 194 16.78 -6.99 13.57
N ARG A 195 15.55 -6.85 14.06
CA ARG A 195 15.20 -7.01 15.48
C ARG A 195 15.14 -8.46 15.93
N PHE A 196 15.12 -9.43 15.02
CA PHE A 196 15.03 -10.84 15.36
C PHE A 196 16.38 -11.37 15.84
N ASP A 197 16.45 -11.82 17.10
CA ASP A 197 17.65 -12.48 17.62
C ASP A 197 17.75 -13.90 17.05
N HIS A 198 18.70 -14.09 16.13
CA HIS A 198 18.93 -15.37 15.45
C HIS A 198 19.40 -16.46 16.42
N ARG A 199 19.92 -16.10 17.60
CA ARG A 199 20.28 -17.05 18.66
C ARG A 199 19.08 -17.83 19.18
N LEU A 200 17.87 -17.24 19.11
CA LEU A 200 16.64 -17.93 19.50
C LEU A 200 16.26 -19.04 18.51
N LEU A 201 16.59 -18.84 17.23
CA LEU A 201 16.45 -19.85 16.19
C LEU A 201 17.45 -20.99 16.40
N GLU A 202 18.72 -20.67 16.65
CA GLU A 202 19.79 -21.63 16.94
C GLU A 202 19.46 -22.46 18.19
N ALA A 203 19.08 -21.82 19.30
CA ALA A 203 18.68 -22.50 20.54
C ALA A 203 17.45 -23.43 20.34
N GLY A 204 16.52 -23.04 19.47
CA GLY A 204 15.39 -23.91 19.11
C GLY A 204 15.85 -25.17 18.38
N TYR A 205 16.77 -25.04 17.43
CA TYR A 205 17.32 -26.20 16.72
C TYR A 205 18.24 -27.06 17.60
N ASP A 206 19.00 -26.47 18.52
CA ASP A 206 19.79 -27.19 19.53
C ASP A 206 18.91 -28.07 20.42
N LEU A 207 17.68 -27.61 20.70
CA LEU A 207 16.64 -28.38 21.40
C LEU A 207 15.85 -29.33 20.48
N TYR A 208 16.35 -29.63 19.28
CA TYR A 208 15.71 -30.50 18.28
C TYR A 208 14.31 -30.04 17.83
N ALA A 209 13.99 -28.75 17.96
CA ALA A 209 12.71 -28.23 17.50
C ALA A 209 12.62 -28.28 15.96
N SER A 210 11.49 -28.79 15.45
CA SER A 210 11.22 -28.77 14.02
C SER A 210 10.94 -27.34 13.53
N ARG A 211 11.13 -27.09 12.22
CA ARG A 211 10.87 -25.77 11.60
C ARG A 211 9.49 -25.20 11.94
N MET A 212 8.47 -26.07 12.00
CA MET A 212 7.10 -25.67 12.37
C MET A 212 6.97 -25.34 13.87
N ALA A 213 7.70 -26.04 14.74
CA ALA A 213 7.73 -25.73 16.17
C ALA A 213 8.42 -24.39 16.44
N VAL A 214 9.56 -24.14 15.78
CA VAL A 214 10.27 -22.85 15.86
C VAL A 214 9.40 -21.70 15.34
N LEU A 215 8.73 -21.88 14.21
CA LEU A 215 7.82 -20.87 13.65
C LEU A 215 6.70 -20.52 14.65
N ARG A 216 6.00 -21.52 15.20
CA ARG A 216 4.85 -21.30 16.09
C ARG A 216 5.23 -20.83 17.50
N ARG A 217 6.35 -21.32 18.05
CA ARG A 217 6.71 -21.08 19.47
C ARG A 217 7.72 -19.96 19.67
N ILE A 218 8.49 -19.59 18.65
CA ILE A 218 9.55 -18.59 18.76
C ILE A 218 9.22 -17.41 17.85
N ILE A 219 9.07 -17.63 16.55
CA ILE A 219 8.89 -16.55 15.58
C ILE A 219 7.56 -15.83 15.78
N PHE A 220 6.44 -16.56 15.81
CA PHE A 220 5.10 -15.97 15.95
C PHE A 220 4.92 -15.12 17.23
N PRO A 221 5.33 -15.58 18.43
CA PRO A 221 5.18 -14.80 19.66
C PRO A 221 6.04 -13.54 19.70
N ILE A 222 7.24 -13.57 19.09
CA ILE A 222 8.18 -12.43 19.09
C ILE A 222 7.75 -11.35 18.09
N VAL A 223 7.17 -11.76 16.96
CA VAL A 223 6.74 -10.84 15.90
C VAL A 223 5.30 -10.33 16.15
N LYS A 224 4.58 -10.91 17.11
CA LYS A 224 3.26 -10.40 17.51
C LYS A 224 3.44 -9.05 18.23
N PRO A 225 2.77 -7.97 17.77
CA PRO A 225 2.83 -6.66 18.42
C PRO A 225 2.20 -6.66 19.82
#